data_AF-A0A819LJT3-F1
#
_entry.id   AF-A0A819LJT3-F1
#
_cell.length_a   1.000
_cell.length_b   1.000
_cell.length_c   1.000
_cell.angle_alpha   90.00
_cell.angle_beta   90.00
_cell.angle_gamma   90.00
#
_symmetry.space_group_name_H-M   'P 1'
#
loop_
_entity.id
_entity.type
_entity.pdbx_description
1 polymer ?
#
loop_
_entity_poly.entity_id
_entity_poly.type
_entity_poly.pdbx_seq_one_letter_code
_entity_poly.pdbx_strand_id
1 'polypeptide(L)'
;MAEGRQIIFVLAGFLGIFLMLTIVFAALYGVQRNKSWNTVDITTAIITVTTTAQTNLCVTPYCIKAANYLLESINKTVNPCDNFFEFACGTWLKKNRIPDDAASHDIINILRNQLDSDIVGKYI
;
A
#
# COMPACT_ATOMS: atom_id res chain seq x y z
N MET A 1 35.76 -32.45 -49.79
CA MET A 1 34.92 -33.15 -48.79
C MET A 1 35.26 -32.79 -47.33
N ALA A 2 36.25 -31.92 -47.04
CA ALA A 2 36.65 -31.57 -45.67
C ALA A 2 35.93 -30.34 -45.06
N GLU A 3 35.49 -29.40 -45.90
CA GLU A 3 34.83 -28.14 -45.49
C GLU A 3 33.46 -28.38 -44.82
N GLY A 4 32.70 -29.40 -45.27
CA GLY A 4 31.34 -29.66 -44.77
C GLY A 4 31.29 -30.19 -43.33
N ARG A 5 32.33 -30.87 -42.87
CA ARG A 5 32.37 -31.43 -41.50
C ARG A 5 32.58 -30.35 -40.44
N GLN A 6 33.37 -29.32 -40.77
CA GLN A 6 33.60 -28.16 -39.89
C GLN A 6 32.31 -27.36 -39.67
N ILE A 7 31.53 -27.14 -40.74
CA ILE A 7 30.22 -26.45 -40.68
C ILE A 7 29.25 -27.22 -39.79
N ILE A 8 29.23 -28.56 -39.86
CA ILE A 8 28.37 -29.40 -39.01
C ILE A 8 28.71 -29.23 -37.53
N PHE A 9 30.00 -29.16 -37.16
CA PHE A 9 30.40 -28.94 -35.77
C PHE A 9 30.01 -27.55 -35.25
N VAL A 10 30.16 -26.53 -36.10
CA VAL A 10 29.76 -25.15 -35.77
C VAL A 10 28.24 -25.06 -35.56
N LEU A 11 27.45 -25.66 -36.46
CA LEU A 11 25.98 -25.71 -36.33
C LEU A 11 25.52 -26.52 -35.12
N ALA A 12 26.17 -27.65 -34.82
CA ALA A 12 25.88 -28.44 -33.63
C ALA A 12 26.19 -27.65 -32.34
N GLY A 13 27.26 -26.87 -32.33
CA GLY A 13 27.60 -25.96 -31.24
C GLY A 13 26.52 -24.89 -31.02
N PHE A 14 26.10 -24.20 -32.08
CA PHE A 14 25.03 -23.20 -32.00
C PHE A 14 23.70 -23.78 -31.54
N LEU A 15 23.32 -24.98 -32.03
CA LEU A 15 22.10 -25.67 -31.60
C LEU A 15 22.19 -26.06 -30.11
N GLY A 16 23.34 -26.52 -29.64
CA GLY A 16 23.57 -26.82 -28.23
C GLY A 16 23.45 -25.58 -27.33
N ILE A 17 24.02 -24.46 -27.74
CA ILE A 17 23.92 -23.18 -27.02
C ILE A 17 22.46 -22.71 -26.96
N PHE A 18 21.73 -22.78 -28.09
CA PHE A 18 20.33 -22.38 -28.15
C PHE A 18 19.45 -23.26 -27.24
N LEU A 19 19.67 -24.58 -27.22
CA LEU A 19 18.96 -25.50 -26.32
C LEU A 19 19.28 -25.23 -24.85
N MET A 20 20.53 -24.91 -24.52
CA MET A 20 20.90 -24.54 -23.15
C MET A 20 20.23 -23.23 -22.71
N LEU A 21 20.20 -22.22 -23.58
CA LEU A 21 19.55 -20.94 -23.27
C LEU A 21 18.04 -21.08 -23.07
N THR A 22 17.35 -21.89 -23.87
CA THR A 22 15.90 -22.12 -23.69
C THR A 22 15.58 -22.86 -22.40
N ILE A 23 16.39 -23.85 -22.00
CA ILE A 23 16.24 -24.55 -20.73
C ILE A 23 16.44 -23.59 -19.55
N VAL A 24 17.48 -22.76 -19.59
CA VAL A 24 17.74 -21.75 -18.55
C VAL A 24 16.59 -20.75 -18.45
N PHE A 25 16.11 -20.24 -19.58
CA PHE A 25 14.98 -19.30 -19.61
C PHE A 25 13.69 -19.96 -19.10
N ALA A 26 13.38 -21.18 -19.53
CA ALA A 26 12.22 -21.94 -19.05
C ALA A 26 12.30 -22.22 -17.54
N ALA A 27 13.49 -22.51 -17.00
CA ALA A 27 13.71 -22.68 -15.57
C ALA A 27 13.52 -21.37 -14.81
N LEU A 28 14.08 -20.24 -15.27
CA LEU A 28 13.92 -18.93 -14.63
C LEU A 28 12.46 -18.44 -14.67
N TYR A 29 11.77 -18.63 -15.80
CA TYR A 29 10.35 -18.32 -15.91
C TYR A 29 9.47 -19.30 -15.12
N GLY A 30 9.85 -20.58 -15.06
CA GLY A 30 9.18 -21.59 -14.24
C GLY A 30 9.32 -21.33 -12.73
N VAL A 31 10.49 -20.85 -12.29
CA VAL A 31 10.76 -20.41 -10.91
C VAL A 31 9.88 -19.21 -10.53
N GLN A 32 9.54 -18.31 -11.47
CA GLN A 32 8.58 -17.23 -11.21
C GLN A 32 7.12 -17.70 -11.13
N ARG A 33 6.76 -18.84 -11.75
CA ARG A 33 5.39 -19.40 -11.72
C ARG A 33 5.08 -20.15 -10.42
N ASN A 34 6.09 -20.57 -9.66
CA ASN A 34 5.92 -21.23 -8.37
C ASN A 34 5.89 -20.29 -7.15
N LYS A 35 5.99 -18.97 -7.35
CA LYS A 35 5.38 -18.05 -6.38
C LYS A 35 3.89 -17.93 -6.70
N SER A 36 3.18 -19.04 -6.45
CA SER A 36 1.72 -19.05 -6.39
C SER A 36 1.29 -18.15 -5.23
N TRP A 37 0.96 -16.91 -5.55
CA TRP A 37 0.20 -16.01 -4.68
C TRP A 37 -1.30 -16.38 -4.65
N ASN A 38 -1.65 -17.63 -4.99
CA ASN A 38 -3.05 -18.06 -5.18
C ASN A 38 -3.47 -19.18 -4.21
N THR A 39 -2.76 -19.35 -3.09
CA THR A 39 -3.22 -20.19 -1.96
C THR A 39 -3.15 -19.45 -0.62
N VAL A 40 -3.38 -18.13 -0.66
CA VAL A 40 -3.95 -17.47 0.51
C VAL A 40 -5.43 -17.82 0.49
N ASP A 41 -5.76 -18.97 1.08
CA ASP A 41 -7.14 -19.40 1.25
C ASP A 41 -7.89 -18.32 2.05
N ILE A 42 -9.07 -17.89 1.63
CA ILE A 42 -9.82 -16.82 2.32
C ILE A 42 -10.04 -17.18 3.80
N THR A 43 -10.17 -18.48 4.10
CA THR A 43 -10.21 -19.04 5.45
C THR A 43 -8.90 -18.86 6.22
N THR A 44 -7.74 -19.07 5.60
CA THR A 44 -6.43 -18.82 6.25
C THR A 44 -6.11 -17.34 6.36
N ALA A 45 -6.51 -16.50 5.41
CA ALA A 45 -6.44 -15.03 5.50
C ALA A 45 -7.32 -14.50 6.64
N ILE A 46 -8.55 -14.96 6.81
CA ILE A 46 -9.42 -14.48 7.90
C ILE A 46 -8.88 -14.94 9.26
N ILE A 47 -8.38 -16.18 9.36
CA ILE A 47 -7.80 -16.69 10.61
C ILE A 47 -6.46 -16.00 10.93
N THR A 48 -5.60 -15.72 9.94
CA THR A 48 -4.40 -14.91 10.18
C THR A 48 -4.73 -13.45 10.43
N VAL A 49 -5.71 -12.84 9.77
CA VAL A 49 -6.15 -11.46 10.06
C VAL A 49 -6.70 -11.38 11.48
N THR A 50 -7.52 -12.33 11.92
CA THR A 50 -8.09 -12.29 13.30
C THR A 50 -7.08 -12.64 14.39
N THR A 51 -6.12 -13.54 14.15
CA THR A 51 -5.08 -13.90 15.14
C THR A 51 -3.90 -12.93 15.15
N THR A 52 -3.50 -12.36 14.01
CA THR A 52 -2.44 -11.33 13.94
C THR A 52 -2.95 -9.92 14.21
N ALA A 53 -4.26 -9.65 14.08
CA ALA A 53 -4.86 -8.38 14.49
C ALA A 53 -4.78 -8.13 16.00
N GLN A 54 -4.42 -9.11 16.83
CA GLN A 54 -4.17 -8.84 18.25
C GLN A 54 -2.68 -8.72 18.59
N THR A 55 -1.78 -9.36 17.85
CA THR A 55 -0.35 -9.35 18.18
C THR A 55 0.43 -8.17 17.57
N ASN A 56 -0.12 -7.49 16.56
CA ASN A 56 0.55 -6.36 15.87
C ASN A 56 -0.17 -5.01 16.05
N LEU A 57 -1.00 -4.85 17.09
CA LEU A 57 -1.65 -3.57 17.36
C LEU A 57 -0.70 -2.59 18.03
N CYS A 58 -0.57 -1.40 17.44
CA CYS A 58 0.11 -0.30 18.10
C CYS A 58 -0.78 0.26 19.22
N VAL A 59 -0.38 0.05 20.46
CA VAL A 59 -1.07 0.57 21.66
C VAL A 59 -0.30 1.71 22.32
N THR A 60 0.63 2.34 21.60
CA THR A 60 1.30 3.53 22.11
C THR A 60 0.30 4.68 22.27
N PRO A 61 0.52 5.62 23.19
CA PRO A 61 -0.39 6.76 23.37
C PRO A 61 -0.62 7.56 22.09
N TYR A 62 0.40 7.67 21.23
CA TYR A 62 0.29 8.32 19.93
C TYR A 62 -0.66 7.57 18.98
N CYS A 63 -0.54 6.25 18.89
CA CYS A 63 -1.41 5.43 18.06
C CYS A 63 -2.87 5.50 18.52
N ILE A 64 -3.13 5.44 19.82
CA ILE A 64 -4.48 5.58 20.38
C ILE A 64 -5.06 6.96 20.06
N LYS A 65 -4.27 8.03 20.24
CA LYS A 65 -4.68 9.41 19.92
C LYS A 65 -5.03 9.57 18.44
N ALA A 66 -4.18 9.06 17.54
CA ALA A 66 -4.41 9.11 16.10
C ALA A 66 -5.64 8.30 15.68
N ALA A 67 -5.82 7.10 16.25
CA ALA A 67 -6.98 6.25 15.98
C ALA A 67 -8.28 6.93 16.42
N ASN A 68 -8.31 7.53 17.61
CA ASN A 68 -9.49 8.27 18.10
C ASN A 68 -9.80 9.47 17.20
N TYR A 69 -8.81 10.27 16.83
CA TYR A 69 -9.00 11.40 15.91
C TYR A 69 -9.63 10.95 14.58
N LEU A 70 -9.15 9.84 14.01
CA LEU A 70 -9.71 9.26 12.79
C LEU A 70 -11.16 8.82 13.00
N LEU A 71 -11.43 8.05 14.06
CA LEU A 71 -12.76 7.52 14.36
C LEU A 71 -13.80 8.62 14.60
N GLU A 72 -13.38 9.76 15.15
CA GLU A 72 -14.25 10.92 15.37
C GLU A 72 -14.53 11.73 14.10
N SER A 73 -13.72 11.53 13.06
CA SER A 73 -13.76 12.27 11.79
C SER A 73 -14.56 11.54 10.70
N ILE A 74 -14.55 10.20 10.71
CA ILE A 74 -15.26 9.37 9.72
C ILE A 74 -16.78 9.33 9.94
N ASN A 75 -17.54 9.23 8.85
CA ASN A 75 -18.99 8.98 8.84
C ASN A 75 -19.28 7.53 8.40
N LYS A 76 -19.44 6.63 9.39
CA LYS A 76 -19.69 5.19 9.15
C LYS A 76 -21.07 4.87 8.55
N THR A 77 -21.97 5.85 8.43
CA THR A 77 -23.28 5.63 7.81
C THR A 77 -23.23 5.64 6.29
N VAL A 78 -22.10 6.06 5.70
CA VAL A 78 -21.91 6.14 4.26
C VAL A 78 -21.04 4.98 3.79
N ASN A 79 -21.43 4.35 2.69
CA ASN A 79 -20.62 3.29 2.09
C ASN A 79 -19.38 3.91 1.42
N PRO A 80 -18.15 3.48 1.78
CA PRO A 80 -16.93 4.01 1.19
C PRO A 80 -16.80 3.77 -0.32
N CYS A 81 -17.45 2.73 -0.85
CA CYS A 81 -17.45 2.45 -2.28
C CYS A 81 -18.32 3.43 -3.09
N ASP A 82 -19.29 4.08 -2.44
CA ASP A 82 -20.21 5.02 -3.08
C ASP A 82 -19.70 6.46 -2.97
N ASN A 83 -19.25 6.87 -1.78
CA ASN A 83 -18.66 8.18 -1.55
C ASN A 83 -17.60 8.12 -0.45
N PHE A 84 -16.36 7.85 -0.86
CA PHE A 84 -15.23 7.76 0.07
C PHE A 84 -14.95 9.08 0.81
N PHE A 85 -15.20 10.23 0.17
CA PHE A 85 -14.97 11.53 0.80
C PHE A 85 -15.93 11.76 1.98
N GLU A 86 -17.23 11.53 1.78
CA GLU A 86 -18.21 11.65 2.86
C GLU A 86 -17.99 10.58 3.94
N PHE A 87 -17.61 9.36 3.56
CA PHE A 87 -17.22 8.34 4.53
C PHE A 87 -16.02 8.77 5.39
N ALA A 88 -14.96 9.30 4.77
CA ALA A 88 -13.73 9.64 5.47
C ALA A 88 -13.82 10.94 6.27
N CYS A 89 -14.57 11.93 5.78
CA CYS A 89 -14.56 13.30 6.31
C CYS A 89 -15.93 13.81 6.77
N GLY A 90 -17.02 13.09 6.50
CA GLY A 90 -18.38 13.61 6.68
C GLY A 90 -18.73 14.02 8.11
N THR A 91 -18.19 13.32 9.12
CA THR A 91 -18.38 13.71 10.53
C THR A 91 -17.50 14.90 10.89
N TRP A 92 -16.27 14.96 10.36
CA TRP A 92 -15.36 16.08 10.55
C TRP A 92 -15.96 17.39 10.00
N LEU A 93 -16.55 17.36 8.82
CA LEU A 93 -17.19 18.53 8.20
C LEU A 93 -18.38 19.06 9.01
N LYS A 94 -19.13 18.17 9.67
CA LYS A 94 -20.24 18.56 10.55
C LYS A 94 -19.77 19.27 11.82
N LYS A 95 -18.59 18.88 12.34
CA LYS A 95 -18.00 19.45 13.56
C LYS A 95 -17.19 20.72 13.31
N ASN A 96 -16.61 20.86 12.11
CA ASN A 96 -15.67 21.93 11.78
C ASN A 96 -16.24 22.80 10.66
N ARG A 97 -17.17 23.70 11.02
CA ARG A 97 -17.73 24.69 10.09
C ARG A 97 -16.71 25.79 9.81
N ILE A 98 -16.78 26.36 8.62
CA ILE A 98 -15.95 27.51 8.24
C ILE A 98 -16.33 28.71 9.12
N PRO A 99 -15.37 29.27 9.89
CA PRO A 99 -15.58 30.51 10.66
C PRO A 99 -15.89 31.70 9.75
N ASP A 100 -16.60 32.71 10.28
CA ASP A 100 -17.03 33.88 9.50
C ASP A 100 -15.87 34.74 8.95
N ASP A 101 -14.68 34.64 9.58
CA ASP A 101 -13.47 35.38 9.22
C ASP A 101 -12.53 34.59 8.30
N ALA A 102 -12.92 33.38 7.87
CA ALA A 102 -12.06 32.50 7.08
C ALA A 102 -12.70 32.10 5.74
N ALA A 103 -11.88 32.03 4.69
CA ALA A 103 -12.32 31.53 3.38
C ALA A 103 -12.41 30.00 3.31
N SER A 104 -11.62 29.30 4.12
CA SER A 104 -11.64 27.84 4.22
C SER A 104 -11.30 27.37 5.63
N HIS A 105 -11.77 26.18 5.98
CA HIS A 105 -11.45 25.55 7.23
C HIS A 105 -11.10 24.09 6.96
N ASP A 106 -9.80 23.84 6.90
CA ASP A 106 -9.20 22.53 6.64
C ASP A 106 -8.13 22.23 7.71
N ILE A 107 -7.61 21.01 7.67
CA ILE A 107 -6.60 20.54 8.62
C ILE A 107 -5.34 21.43 8.59
N ILE A 108 -4.96 21.96 7.43
CA ILE A 108 -3.76 22.79 7.32
C ILE A 108 -3.97 24.12 8.01
N ASN A 109 -5.14 24.74 7.86
CA ASN A 109 -5.49 25.98 8.58
C ASN A 109 -5.52 25.75 10.09
N ILE A 110 -6.05 24.61 10.56
CA ILE A 110 -6.01 24.26 12.00
C ILE A 110 -4.56 24.19 12.49
N LEU A 111 -3.68 23.49 11.77
CA LEU A 111 -2.28 23.36 12.15
C LEU A 111 -1.53 24.70 12.11
N ARG A 112 -1.82 25.56 11.13
CA ARG A 112 -1.25 26.91 11.06
C ARG A 112 -1.68 27.76 12.26
N ASN A 113 -2.98 27.78 12.57
CA ASN A 113 -3.50 28.53 13.70
C ASN A 113 -2.90 28.04 15.03
N GLN A 114 -2.70 26.72 15.18
CA GLN A 114 -2.01 26.16 16.33
C GLN A 114 -0.55 26.62 16.38
N LEU A 115 0.18 26.50 15.27
CA LEU A 115 1.57 26.93 15.18
C LEU A 115 1.72 28.41 15.51
N ASP A 116 0.85 29.28 14.97
CA ASP A 116 0.88 30.71 15.23
C ASP A 116 0.63 31.01 16.72
N SER A 117 -0.32 30.31 17.35
CA SER A 117 -0.57 30.44 18.79
C SER A 117 0.59 29.98 19.65
N ASP A 118 1.28 28.90 19.25
CA ASP A 118 2.45 28.37 19.97
C ASP A 118 3.67 29.28 19.81
N ILE A 119 3.87 29.84 18.62
CA ILE A 119 4.92 30.83 18.35
C ILE A 119 4.66 32.06 19.20
N VAL A 120 3.48 32.66 19.10
CA VAL A 120 3.14 33.88 19.84
C VAL A 120 3.20 33.64 21.35
N GLY A 121 2.64 32.54 21.84
CA GLY A 121 2.66 32.18 23.27
C GLY A 121 4.04 31.85 23.81
N LYS A 122 5.03 31.57 22.96
CA LYS A 122 6.44 31.39 23.36
C LYS A 122 7.20 32.71 23.51
N TYR A 123 6.71 33.78 22.89
CA TYR A 123 7.35 35.11 22.90
C TYR A 123 6.64 36.13 23.79
N ILE A 124 5.62 35.70 24.55
CA ILE A 124 4.93 36.46 25.61
C ILE A 124 5.26 35.79 26.95
#